data_AF-A0AAV0ML30-F1
#
_entry.id   AF-A0AAV0ML30-F1
#
_cell.length_a   1.000
_cell.length_b   1.000
_cell.length_c   1.000
_cell.angle_alpha   90.00
_cell.angle_beta   90.00
_cell.angle_gamma   90.00
#
_symmetry.space_group_name_H-M   'P 1'
#
loop_
_entity.id
_entity.type
_entity.pdbx_description
1 polymer ?
#
loop_
_entity_poly.entity_id
_entity_poly.type
_entity_poly.pdbx_seq_one_letter_code
_entity_poly.pdbx_strand_id
1 'polypeptide(L)'
;MARFGRTLTAVRRILNATAATNRSSVPPLLPSPIRTGREHSFWFSSYSTLGNGDSGTIPVDLSSEESKRRLFNRLLYRSKQRGYLELDLVLGRWVEEHIRSMDENGIKALVDVLDLENPDLWKWLTGQEQPPDVVGQNPVFCEVRDKIMNNLNSHAAPETRAIPGQPWVRGWDDVKKNPGAPIAGNQ
;
A
#
# COMPACT_ATOMS: atom_id res chain seq x y z
N MET A 1 16.10 10.28 63.35
CA MET A 1 14.97 10.79 62.56
C MET A 1 14.83 9.95 61.28
N ALA A 2 13.61 9.48 60.98
CA ALA A 2 13.04 8.96 59.72
C ALA A 2 13.92 8.06 58.79
N ARG A 3 13.66 6.75 58.61
CA ARG A 3 12.58 6.06 57.84
C ARG A 3 12.27 6.65 56.47
N PHE A 4 12.46 5.84 55.41
CA PHE A 4 11.64 5.59 54.19
C PHE A 4 12.56 4.79 53.24
N GLY A 5 12.30 3.58 52.74
CA GLY A 5 11.05 2.87 52.48
C GLY A 5 10.92 2.68 50.97
N ARG A 6 11.21 1.48 50.43
CA ARG A 6 10.74 0.99 49.11
C ARG A 6 11.07 -0.51 48.94
N THR A 7 10.05 -1.34 49.15
CA THR A 7 10.04 -2.78 48.88
C THR A 7 9.62 -3.04 47.43
N LEU A 8 10.34 -3.89 46.70
CA LEU A 8 9.93 -4.44 45.41
C LEU A 8 9.26 -5.80 45.64
N THR A 9 7.97 -5.91 45.36
CA THR A 9 7.20 -7.14 45.49
C THR A 9 7.29 -7.91 44.17
N ALA A 10 8.14 -8.94 44.12
CA ALA A 10 8.15 -9.92 43.04
C ALA A 10 7.10 -11.02 43.32
N VAL A 11 6.03 -11.05 42.54
CA VAL A 11 5.02 -12.10 42.62
C VAL A 11 5.43 -13.26 41.71
N ARG A 12 5.89 -14.35 42.34
CA ARG A 12 6.01 -15.68 41.72
C ARG A 12 4.61 -16.28 41.59
N ARG A 13 4.20 -16.70 40.38
CA ARG A 13 3.04 -17.59 40.22
C ARG A 13 3.52 -19.01 39.92
N ILE A 14 3.08 -19.90 40.79
CA ILE A 14 3.35 -21.33 40.84
C ILE A 14 2.47 -22.04 39.82
N LEU A 15 3.07 -22.98 39.09
CA LEU A 15 2.43 -23.95 38.22
C LEU A 15 1.68 -24.98 39.08
N ASN A 16 0.40 -25.22 38.80
CA ASN A 16 -0.27 -26.44 39.23
C ASN A 16 -0.83 -27.15 38.00
N ALA A 17 -0.24 -28.31 37.71
CA ALA A 17 -0.76 -29.30 36.79
C ALA A 17 -1.47 -30.40 37.61
N THR A 18 -2.67 -30.78 37.20
CA THR A 18 -3.29 -32.05 37.59
C THR A 18 -3.97 -32.67 36.37
N ALA A 19 -3.62 -33.92 36.12
CA ALA A 19 -4.20 -34.78 35.09
C ALA A 19 -5.31 -35.63 35.69
N ALA A 20 -6.37 -35.90 34.92
CA ALA A 20 -6.84 -37.26 34.56
C ALA A 20 -8.34 -37.31 34.14
N THR A 21 -8.55 -37.75 32.90
CA THR A 21 -9.46 -38.83 32.44
C THR A 21 -10.98 -38.76 32.73
N ASN A 22 -11.81 -38.53 31.69
CA ASN A 22 -12.74 -39.56 31.18
C ASN A 22 -13.55 -39.15 29.92
N ARG A 23 -13.45 -40.03 28.90
CA ARG A 23 -14.41 -40.56 27.91
C ARG A 23 -15.59 -39.74 27.31
N SER A 24 -15.64 -39.86 25.97
CA SER A 24 -16.79 -40.02 25.05
C SER A 24 -17.76 -38.86 24.79
N SER A 25 -17.63 -38.22 23.62
CA SER A 25 -18.46 -38.47 22.43
C SER A 25 -18.16 -37.42 21.36
N VAL A 26 -17.84 -37.87 20.15
CA VAL A 26 -17.47 -37.03 19.00
C VAL A 26 -18.67 -36.98 18.06
N PRO A 27 -19.23 -35.80 17.71
CA PRO A 27 -20.06 -35.67 16.51
C PRO A 27 -19.19 -35.30 15.29
N PRO A 28 -19.52 -35.80 14.09
CA PRO A 28 -18.67 -35.67 12.90
C PRO A 28 -18.69 -34.26 12.31
N LEU A 29 -17.53 -33.86 11.81
CA LEU A 29 -17.28 -32.64 11.05
C LEU A 29 -17.95 -32.74 9.67
N LEU A 30 -18.74 -31.74 9.30
CA LEU A 30 -19.17 -31.52 7.92
C LEU A 30 -18.08 -30.79 7.13
N PRO A 31 -17.78 -31.21 5.88
CA PRO A 31 -16.80 -30.52 5.04
C PRO A 31 -17.42 -29.24 4.46
N SER A 32 -16.80 -28.09 4.77
CA SER A 32 -17.14 -26.84 4.10
C SER A 32 -16.57 -26.86 2.67
N PRO A 33 -17.35 -26.51 1.65
CA PRO A 33 -16.88 -26.52 0.27
C PRO A 33 -15.85 -25.41 0.05
N ILE A 34 -14.78 -25.79 -0.66
CA ILE A 34 -13.78 -24.91 -1.23
C ILE A 34 -14.49 -23.92 -2.16
N ARG A 35 -14.50 -22.63 -1.79
CA ARG A 35 -14.93 -21.55 -2.69
C ARG A 35 -13.68 -20.88 -3.25
N THR A 36 -13.29 -21.33 -4.43
CA THR A 36 -12.42 -20.61 -5.35
C THR A 36 -13.09 -19.29 -5.77
N GLY A 37 -12.31 -18.22 -5.87
CA GLY A 37 -12.77 -16.89 -6.27
C GLY A 37 -12.34 -15.78 -5.31
N ARG A 38 -11.03 -15.51 -5.25
CA ARG A 38 -10.50 -14.25 -4.71
C ARG A 38 -10.71 -13.16 -5.76
N GLU A 39 -11.87 -12.52 -5.69
CA GLU A 39 -12.07 -11.20 -6.30
C GLU A 39 -11.56 -10.20 -5.26
N HIS A 40 -10.36 -9.65 -5.52
CA HIS A 40 -9.86 -8.52 -4.76
C HIS A 40 -10.68 -7.27 -5.06
N SER A 41 -10.58 -6.30 -4.15
CA SER A 41 -11.17 -4.95 -4.18
C SER A 41 -12.68 -4.84 -4.06
N PHE A 42 -13.19 -4.68 -2.83
CA PHE A 42 -14.35 -3.79 -2.59
C PHE A 42 -14.19 -3.06 -1.25
N TRP A 43 -13.80 -1.79 -1.34
CA TRP A 43 -13.96 -0.79 -0.29
C TRP A 43 -15.45 -0.55 -0.06
N PHE A 44 -16.01 -1.05 1.04
CA PHE A 44 -17.37 -0.67 1.43
C PHE A 44 -17.37 0.74 2.03
N SER A 45 -17.82 1.71 1.23
CA SER A 45 -18.48 2.92 1.74
C SER A 45 -19.98 2.71 1.59
N SER A 46 -20.68 2.60 2.72
CA SER A 46 -22.13 2.44 2.75
C SER A 46 -22.81 3.77 2.42
N TYR A 47 -23.32 3.90 1.20
CA TYR A 47 -24.48 4.75 0.94
C TYR A 47 -25.40 4.02 -0.04
N SER A 48 -26.67 3.97 0.32
CA SER A 48 -27.77 3.46 -0.49
C SER A 48 -28.10 4.42 -1.62
N THR A 49 -28.13 3.96 -2.87
CA THR A 49 -29.28 4.13 -3.79
C THR A 49 -29.09 3.40 -5.12
N LEU A 50 -30.23 2.97 -5.63
CA LEU A 50 -30.58 2.30 -6.89
C LEU A 50 -29.67 2.56 -8.12
N GLY A 51 -29.14 1.47 -8.69
CA GLY A 51 -29.02 1.22 -10.14
C GLY A 51 -28.20 2.18 -11.01
N ASN A 52 -26.98 1.79 -11.37
CA ASN A 52 -26.62 1.26 -12.70
C ASN A 52 -25.16 0.76 -12.63
N GLY A 53 -24.81 -0.27 -13.38
CA GLY A 53 -23.50 -0.94 -13.31
C GLY A 53 -22.36 -0.11 -13.91
N ASP A 54 -21.91 0.92 -13.19
CA ASP A 54 -20.68 1.64 -13.49
C ASP A 54 -19.61 1.30 -12.44
N SER A 55 -18.47 0.87 -12.93
CA SER A 55 -17.37 0.32 -12.13
C SER A 55 -16.78 1.36 -11.19
N GLY A 56 -17.07 1.26 -9.89
CA GLY A 56 -16.18 1.65 -8.79
C GLY A 56 -15.62 3.07 -8.70
N THR A 57 -16.02 4.01 -9.55
CA THR A 57 -15.44 5.36 -9.60
C THR A 57 -15.87 6.18 -8.39
N ILE A 58 -14.89 6.78 -7.71
CA ILE A 58 -15.15 7.74 -6.65
C ILE A 58 -16.01 8.88 -7.21
N PRO A 59 -17.24 9.13 -6.69
CA PRO A 59 -18.03 10.26 -7.14
C PRO A 59 -17.31 11.55 -6.74
N VAL A 60 -16.87 12.30 -7.76
CA VAL A 60 -16.26 13.62 -7.60
C VAL A 60 -17.41 14.61 -7.39
N ASP A 61 -17.80 14.80 -6.13
CA ASP A 61 -18.81 15.79 -5.73
C ASP A 61 -18.11 17.08 -5.26
N LEU A 62 -18.10 18.11 -6.11
CA LEU A 62 -17.61 19.45 -5.81
C LEU A 62 -18.74 20.46 -5.51
N SER A 63 -19.99 19.99 -5.38
CA SER A 63 -21.15 20.89 -5.21
C SER A 63 -21.17 21.63 -3.87
N SER A 64 -20.58 21.03 -2.83
CA SER A 64 -20.52 21.57 -1.48
C SER A 64 -19.08 21.61 -0.98
N GLU A 65 -18.72 22.68 -0.24
CA GLU A 65 -17.42 22.81 0.41
C GLU A 65 -17.12 21.66 1.37
N GLU A 66 -18.14 21.12 2.03
CA GLU A 66 -17.99 19.96 2.92
C GLU A 66 -17.72 18.67 2.14
N SER A 67 -18.40 18.45 1.00
CA SER A 67 -18.14 17.32 0.11
C SER A 67 -16.72 17.38 -0.46
N LYS A 68 -16.30 18.57 -0.92
CA LYS A 68 -14.96 18.84 -1.43
C LYS A 68 -13.88 18.56 -0.39
N ARG A 69 -14.08 19.03 0.85
CA ARG A 69 -13.15 18.76 1.97
C ARG A 69 -13.02 17.27 2.26
N ARG A 70 -14.13 16.52 2.29
CA ARG A 70 -14.13 15.07 2.51
C ARG A 70 -13.39 14.33 1.40
N LEU A 71 -13.66 14.70 0.14
CA LEU A 71 -12.96 14.16 -1.02
C LEU A 71 -11.45 14.40 -0.92
N PHE A 72 -11.05 15.63 -0.60
CA PHE A 72 -9.64 16.00 -0.51
C PHE A 72 -8.90 15.25 0.61
N ASN A 73 -9.52 15.16 1.79
CA ASN A 73 -8.95 14.40 2.91
C ASN A 73 -8.78 12.92 2.55
N ARG A 74 -9.75 12.34 1.83
CA ARG A 74 -9.67 10.95 1.38
C ARG A 74 -8.54 10.73 0.37
N LEU A 75 -8.38 11.61 -0.61
CA LEU A 75 -7.31 11.50 -1.62
C LEU A 75 -5.93 11.70 -0.97
N LEU A 76 -5.82 12.68 -0.08
CA LEU A 76 -4.59 12.92 0.68
C LEU A 76 -4.22 11.69 1.52
N TYR A 77 -5.19 11.11 2.23
CA TYR A 77 -4.97 9.89 3.00
C TYR A 77 -4.52 8.72 2.12
N ARG A 78 -5.22 8.48 0.99
CA ARG A 78 -4.87 7.42 0.02
C ARG A 78 -3.45 7.60 -0.52
N SER A 79 -3.03 8.84 -0.77
CA SER A 79 -1.69 9.14 -1.30
C SER A 79 -0.56 8.87 -0.30
N LYS A 80 -0.86 8.84 1.01
CA LYS A 80 0.12 8.69 2.10
C LYS A 80 0.12 7.31 2.76
N GLN A 81 -0.76 6.40 2.36
CA GLN A 81 -1.03 5.13 3.06
C GLN A 81 -0.97 3.95 2.09
N ARG A 82 0.12 3.86 1.34
CA ARG A 82 0.35 2.79 0.36
C ARG A 82 1.27 1.69 0.86
N GLY A 83 2.08 1.98 1.89
CA GLY A 83 3.05 1.04 2.44
C GLY A 83 4.42 1.10 1.74
N TYR A 84 4.62 2.07 0.84
CA TYR A 84 5.89 2.39 0.19
C TYR A 84 6.25 3.81 0.61
N LEU A 85 7.17 3.95 1.56
CA LEU A 85 7.46 5.24 2.19
C LEU A 85 7.92 6.28 1.17
N GLU A 86 8.72 5.87 0.19
CA GLU A 86 9.22 6.73 -0.88
C GLU A 86 8.08 7.29 -1.72
N LEU A 87 7.14 6.42 -2.09
CA LEU A 87 5.98 6.79 -2.88
C LEU A 87 5.03 7.68 -2.07
N ASP A 88 4.81 7.35 -0.80
CA ASP A 88 3.96 8.09 0.14
C ASP A 88 4.49 9.52 0.36
N LEU A 89 5.81 9.71 0.44
CA LEU A 89 6.43 11.02 0.56
C LEU A 89 6.30 11.86 -0.71
N VAL A 90 6.57 11.25 -1.87
CA VAL A 90 6.53 11.97 -3.15
C VAL A 90 5.10 12.33 -3.54
N LEU A 91 4.19 11.36 -3.58
CA LEU A 91 2.79 11.58 -3.92
C LEU A 91 2.09 12.42 -2.85
N GLY A 92 2.29 12.09 -1.57
CA GLY A 92 1.66 12.82 -0.48
C GLY A 92 1.99 14.30 -0.49
N ARG A 93 3.26 14.66 -0.74
CA ARG A 93 3.67 16.05 -0.87
C ARG A 93 3.08 16.72 -2.11
N TRP A 94 3.13 16.04 -3.26
CA TRP A 94 2.59 16.61 -4.50
C TRP A 94 1.08 16.87 -4.39
N VAL A 95 0.32 15.92 -3.83
CA VAL A 95 -1.12 16.07 -3.63
C VAL A 95 -1.43 17.23 -2.67
N GLU A 96 -0.68 17.36 -1.58
CA GLU A 96 -0.88 18.44 -0.61
C GLU A 96 -0.68 19.84 -1.23
N GLU A 97 0.27 19.96 -2.17
CA GLU A 97 0.57 21.19 -2.91
C GLU A 97 -0.51 21.53 -3.96
N HIS A 98 -1.06 20.52 -4.67
CA HIS A 98 -1.89 20.75 -5.87
C HIS A 98 -3.40 20.54 -5.67
N ILE A 99 -3.83 19.79 -4.64
CA ILE A 99 -5.24 19.39 -4.48
C ILE A 99 -6.21 20.56 -4.32
N ARG A 100 -5.74 21.70 -3.81
CA ARG A 100 -6.58 22.90 -3.59
C ARG A 100 -6.87 23.69 -4.86
N SER A 101 -5.98 23.62 -5.85
CA SER A 101 -6.06 24.38 -7.11
C SER A 101 -6.53 23.54 -8.30
N MET A 102 -6.73 22.24 -8.10
CA MET A 102 -7.07 21.29 -9.16
C MET A 102 -8.54 21.38 -9.59
N ASP A 103 -8.80 21.15 -10.87
CA ASP A 103 -10.13 21.02 -11.45
C ASP A 103 -10.66 19.58 -11.35
N GLU A 104 -11.91 19.36 -11.76
CA GLU A 104 -12.53 18.03 -11.74
C GLU A 104 -11.77 17.01 -12.57
N ASN A 105 -11.22 17.41 -13.72
CA ASN A 105 -10.47 16.52 -14.59
C ASN A 105 -9.14 16.14 -13.98
N GLY A 106 -8.44 17.09 -13.36
CA GLY A 106 -7.21 16.81 -12.60
C GLY A 106 -7.49 15.87 -11.42
N ILE A 107 -8.61 16.03 -10.71
CA ILE A 107 -8.98 15.12 -9.62
C ILE A 107 -9.23 13.70 -10.14
N LYS A 108 -9.91 13.55 -11.28
CA LYS A 108 -10.09 12.22 -11.92
C LYS A 108 -8.75 11.62 -12.32
N ALA A 109 -7.90 12.40 -12.96
CA ALA A 109 -6.55 11.99 -13.34
C ALA A 109 -5.72 11.56 -12.12
N LEU A 110 -5.84 12.26 -10.98
CA LEU A 110 -5.21 11.88 -9.72
C LEU A 110 -5.79 10.56 -9.18
N VAL A 111 -7.11 10.37 -9.22
CA VAL A 111 -7.75 9.10 -8.81
C VAL A 111 -7.21 7.94 -9.65
N ASP A 112 -7.10 8.12 -10.96
CA ASP A 112 -6.57 7.09 -11.87
C ASP A 112 -5.13 6.70 -11.51
N VAL A 113 -4.26 7.69 -11.23
CA VAL A 113 -2.89 7.43 -10.76
C VAL A 113 -2.89 6.72 -9.42
N LEU A 114 -3.82 7.09 -8.52
CA LEU A 114 -3.93 6.47 -7.22
C LEU A 114 -4.53 5.05 -7.25
N ASP A 115 -5.12 4.61 -8.34
CA ASP A 115 -5.64 3.24 -8.46
C ASP A 115 -4.58 2.25 -8.97
N LEU A 116 -3.46 2.76 -9.48
CA LEU A 116 -2.34 1.94 -9.95
C LEU A 116 -1.65 1.18 -8.80
N GLU A 117 -1.15 0.00 -9.14
CA GLU A 117 -0.35 -0.86 -8.26
C GLU A 117 1.00 -0.21 -7.94
N ASN A 118 1.39 -0.24 -6.66
CA ASN A 118 2.58 0.47 -6.17
C ASN A 118 3.90 0.04 -6.85
N PRO A 119 4.17 -1.26 -7.08
CA PRO A 119 5.45 -1.67 -7.67
C PRO A 119 5.61 -1.14 -9.09
N ASP A 120 4.55 -1.19 -9.90
CA ASP A 120 4.60 -0.78 -11.30
C ASP A 120 4.62 0.74 -11.41
N LEU A 121 3.80 1.43 -10.60
CA LEU A 121 3.83 2.88 -10.50
C LEU A 121 5.24 3.40 -10.16
N TRP A 122 5.93 2.78 -9.20
CA TRP A 122 7.29 3.18 -8.83
C TRP A 122 8.32 2.96 -9.96
N LYS A 123 8.24 1.84 -10.69
CA LYS A 123 9.12 1.58 -11.84
C LYS A 123 8.96 2.63 -12.92
N TRP A 124 7.73 3.02 -13.24
CA TRP A 124 7.46 4.02 -14.28
C TRP A 124 7.91 5.42 -13.85
N LEU A 125 7.65 5.78 -12.58
CA LEU A 125 8.05 7.06 -12.01
C LEU A 125 9.57 7.24 -11.95
N THR A 126 10.31 6.17 -11.67
CA THR A 126 11.80 6.19 -11.63
C THR A 126 12.44 5.96 -13.01
N GLY A 127 11.65 5.69 -14.05
CA GLY A 127 12.13 5.47 -15.42
C GLY A 127 12.82 4.12 -15.65
N GLN A 128 12.60 3.16 -14.76
CA GLN A 128 13.11 1.79 -14.92
C GLN A 128 12.37 1.03 -16.03
N GLU A 129 11.08 1.33 -16.19
CA GLU A 129 10.20 0.74 -17.19
C GLU A 129 9.38 1.85 -17.87
N GLN A 130 8.97 1.62 -19.12
CA GLN A 130 8.10 2.57 -19.82
C GLN A 130 6.66 2.41 -19.32
N PRO A 131 5.98 3.51 -18.95
CA PRO A 131 4.58 3.46 -18.59
C PRO A 131 3.74 3.07 -19.82
N PRO A 132 2.60 2.37 -19.63
CA PRO A 132 1.59 2.22 -20.66
C PRO A 132 1.09 3.59 -21.16
N ASP A 133 0.67 3.67 -22.43
CA ASP A 133 0.24 4.92 -23.06
C ASP A 133 -0.85 5.66 -22.27
N VAL A 134 -1.80 4.90 -21.68
CA VAL A 134 -2.89 5.44 -20.86
C VAL A 134 -2.37 6.18 -19.63
N VAL A 135 -1.35 5.64 -18.98
CA VAL A 135 -0.73 6.24 -17.79
C VAL A 135 0.20 7.38 -18.20
N GLY A 136 0.94 7.21 -19.30
CA GLY A 136 1.86 8.21 -19.82
C GLY A 136 1.18 9.47 -20.35
N GLN A 137 -0.10 9.41 -20.72
CA GLN A 137 -0.89 10.57 -21.13
C GLN A 137 -1.53 11.32 -19.95
N ASN A 138 -1.49 10.74 -18.74
CA ASN A 138 -2.10 11.35 -17.57
C ASN A 138 -1.26 12.55 -17.09
N PRO A 139 -1.85 13.76 -16.97
CA PRO A 139 -1.12 14.97 -16.61
C PRO A 139 -0.50 14.89 -15.20
N VAL A 140 -1.22 14.29 -14.25
CA VAL A 140 -0.75 14.13 -12.86
C VAL A 140 0.46 13.21 -12.82
N PHE A 141 0.43 12.11 -13.57
CA PHE A 141 1.56 11.19 -13.66
C PHE A 141 2.80 11.88 -14.25
N CYS A 142 2.64 12.63 -15.35
CA CYS A 142 3.73 13.37 -15.98
C CYS A 142 4.38 14.36 -15.01
N GLU A 143 3.59 15.18 -14.31
CA GLU A 143 4.13 16.17 -13.37
C GLU A 143 4.89 15.53 -12.20
N VAL A 144 4.34 14.46 -11.62
CA VAL A 144 5.02 13.73 -10.54
C VAL A 144 6.32 13.10 -11.05
N ARG A 145 6.29 12.47 -12.23
CA ARG A 145 7.47 11.87 -12.85
C ARG A 145 8.55 12.93 -13.12
N ASP A 146 8.17 14.09 -13.65
CA ASP A 146 9.12 15.18 -13.92
C ASP A 146 9.76 15.70 -12.62
N LYS A 147 8.99 15.83 -11.54
CA LYS A 147 9.52 16.22 -10.22
C LYS A 147 10.55 15.20 -9.71
N ILE A 148 10.28 13.91 -9.86
CA ILE A 148 11.21 12.84 -9.47
C ILE A 148 12.47 12.87 -10.35
N MET A 149 12.31 12.97 -11.66
CA MET A 149 13.43 13.01 -12.61
C MET A 149 14.35 14.20 -12.36
N ASN A 150 13.78 15.38 -12.11
CA ASN A 150 14.54 16.57 -11.75
C ASN A 150 15.31 16.38 -10.42
N ASN A 151 14.69 15.74 -9.43
CA ASN A 151 15.35 15.41 -8.17
C ASN A 151 16.51 14.42 -8.37
N LEU A 152 16.31 13.35 -9.15
CA LEU A 152 17.35 12.38 -9.49
C LEU A 152 18.51 13.02 -10.26
N ASN A 153 18.22 13.94 -11.18
CA ASN A 153 19.24 14.69 -11.91
C ASN A 153 20.05 15.63 -11.04
N SER A 154 19.47 16.14 -9.95
CA SER A 154 20.13 17.08 -9.05
C SER A 154 20.92 16.38 -7.94
N HIS A 155 20.47 15.21 -7.47
CA HIS A 155 20.98 14.59 -6.25
C HIS A 155 21.52 13.16 -6.42
N ALA A 156 21.33 12.52 -7.58
CA ALA A 156 21.80 11.16 -7.82
C ALA A 156 22.79 11.10 -8.99
N ALA A 157 23.96 10.50 -8.73
CA ALA A 157 24.92 10.14 -9.76
C ALA A 157 24.27 9.15 -10.76
N PRO A 158 24.57 9.28 -12.07
CA PRO A 158 23.95 8.42 -13.09
C PRO A 158 24.31 6.94 -12.91
N GLU A 159 25.50 6.64 -12.37
CA GLU A 159 26.00 5.28 -12.13
C GLU A 159 25.20 4.52 -11.05
N THR A 160 24.60 5.24 -10.10
CA THR A 160 23.81 4.64 -9.01
C THR A 160 22.35 4.45 -9.39
N ARG A 161 21.94 4.84 -10.60
CA ARG A 161 20.56 4.70 -11.06
C ARG A 161 20.27 3.26 -11.45
N ALA A 162 19.04 2.84 -11.21
CA ALA A 162 18.57 1.54 -11.68
C ALA A 162 18.63 1.51 -13.21
N ILE A 163 19.26 0.45 -13.75
CA ILE A 163 19.38 0.26 -15.19
C ILE A 163 17.98 -0.08 -15.72
N PRO A 164 17.50 0.58 -16.80
CA PRO A 164 16.22 0.27 -17.39
C PRO A 164 16.08 -1.22 -17.71
N GLY A 165 14.97 -1.82 -17.31
CA GLY A 165 14.68 -3.25 -17.54
C GLY A 165 15.33 -4.25 -16.58
N GLN A 166 16.05 -3.81 -15.54
CA GLN A 166 16.57 -4.71 -14.50
C GLN A 166 15.61 -4.77 -13.28
N PRO A 167 15.40 -5.96 -12.66
CA PRO A 167 14.53 -6.10 -11.50
C PRO A 167 15.08 -5.44 -10.24
N TRP A 168 14.19 -4.95 -9.38
CA TRP A 168 14.50 -4.13 -8.20
C TRP A 168 15.32 -4.85 -7.11
N VAL A 169 15.20 -6.18 -7.01
CA VAL A 169 15.92 -6.96 -5.99
C VAL A 169 17.00 -7.79 -6.65
N ARG A 170 18.24 -7.32 -6.56
CA ARG A 170 19.43 -8.12 -6.82
C ARG A 170 19.43 -9.28 -5.81
N GLY A 171 19.24 -10.52 -6.27
CA GLY A 171 19.18 -11.71 -5.42
C GLY A 171 17.84 -12.45 -5.35
N TRP A 172 16.69 -11.79 -5.59
CA TRP A 172 15.38 -12.44 -5.39
C TRP A 172 15.05 -13.45 -6.49
N ASP A 173 15.43 -13.15 -7.73
CA ASP A 173 15.31 -14.05 -8.88
C ASP A 173 16.60 -14.85 -9.17
N ASP A 174 17.70 -14.53 -8.48
CA ASP A 174 19.00 -15.17 -8.70
C ASP A 174 19.04 -16.63 -8.21
N VAL A 175 18.11 -17.02 -7.32
CA VAL A 175 17.96 -18.41 -6.84
C VAL A 175 17.67 -19.40 -7.97
N LYS A 176 17.07 -18.93 -9.08
CA LYS A 176 16.73 -19.78 -10.23
C LYS A 176 17.86 -19.90 -11.26
N LYS A 177 18.92 -19.10 -11.15
CA LYS A 177 19.91 -18.95 -12.22
C LYS A 177 21.07 -19.95 -12.15
N ASN A 178 21.25 -20.68 -11.05
CA ASN A 178 22.34 -21.64 -10.88
C ASN A 178 21.81 -23.05 -10.60
N PRO A 179 21.88 -24.00 -11.57
CA PRO A 179 21.71 -25.42 -11.29
C PRO A 179 22.88 -25.88 -10.38
N GLY A 180 22.69 -25.85 -9.06
CA GLY A 180 23.67 -26.31 -8.07
C GLY A 180 24.13 -25.32 -7.01
N ALA A 181 23.52 -24.13 -6.88
CA ALA A 181 23.84 -23.24 -5.76
C ALA A 181 23.29 -23.78 -4.43
N PRO A 182 24.06 -23.75 -3.32
CA PRO A 182 23.55 -24.13 -2.01
C PRO A 182 22.47 -23.13 -1.56
N ILE A 183 21.40 -23.64 -0.93
CA ILE A 183 20.33 -22.84 -0.32
C ILE A 183 20.97 -22.00 0.80
N ALA A 184 21.35 -20.78 0.47
CA ALA A 184 21.71 -19.77 1.45
C ALA A 184 20.41 -19.07 1.90
N GLY A 185 19.67 -19.74 2.78
CA GLY A 185 18.66 -19.11 3.63
C GLY A 185 19.28 -18.89 5.00
N ASN A 186 19.38 -17.64 5.44
CA ASN A 186 19.78 -17.34 6.81
C ASN A 186 18.66 -17.79 7.76
N GLN A 187 19.02 -18.67 8.70
CA GLN A 187 18.24 -19.00 9.90
C GLN A 187 18.28 -17.85 10.92
#